data_AF-A0A7S1E6U7-F1
#
_entry.id   AF-A0A7S1E6U7-F1
#
_cell.length_a   1.000
_cell.length_b   1.000
_cell.length_c   1.000
_cell.angle_alpha   90.00
_cell.angle_beta   90.00
_cell.angle_gamma   90.00
#
_symmetry.space_group_name_H-M   'P 1'
#
loop_
_entity.id
_entity.type
_entity.pdbx_description
1 polymer ?
#
loop_
_entity_poly.entity_id
_entity_poly.type
_entity_poly.pdbx_seq_one_letter_code
_entity_poly.pdbx_strand_id
1 'polypeptide(L)'
;QEYGPWTPRGLIMVCFLICDWGKCPDGDIREPALKDEKLKMKVNGVNVVELIQTAECSIMKHDDGYFFEADDNGRYEIEVLIVPSETETIQYTKITSVIVF
;
A
#
# COMPACT_ATOMS: atom_id res chain seq x y z
N GLN A 1 -13.52 27.92 -22.74
CA GLN A 1 -12.64 27.57 -21.60
C GLN A 1 -12.40 26.09 -21.70
N GLU A 2 -11.23 25.68 -22.18
CA GLU A 2 -10.80 24.29 -22.03
C GLU A 2 -10.44 24.12 -20.56
N TYR A 3 -11.19 23.28 -19.85
CA TYR A 3 -10.78 22.83 -18.53
C TYR A 3 -9.52 22.00 -18.76
N GLY A 4 -8.42 22.33 -18.07
CA GLY A 4 -7.21 21.51 -18.06
C GLY A 4 -7.53 20.07 -17.62
N PRO A 5 -6.62 19.11 -17.85
CA PRO A 5 -6.87 17.71 -17.51
C PRO A 5 -7.26 17.61 -16.02
N TRP A 6 -8.44 17.04 -15.77
CA TRP A 6 -8.94 16.78 -14.42
C TRP A 6 -8.22 15.55 -13.88
N THR A 7 -7.24 15.75 -13.01
CA THR A 7 -6.56 14.67 -12.27
C THR A 7 -7.17 14.58 -10.86
N PRO A 8 -8.08 13.61 -10.60
CA PRO A 8 -8.62 13.43 -9.27
C PRO A 8 -7.51 13.05 -8.30
N ARG A 9 -7.66 13.52 -7.06
CA ARG A 9 -6.80 13.15 -5.93
C ARG A 9 -7.60 12.25 -5.01
N GLY A 10 -6.96 11.21 -4.51
CA GLY A 10 -7.61 10.18 -3.71
C GLY A 10 -6.83 9.86 -2.45
N LEU A 11 -7.56 9.60 -1.36
CA LEU A 11 -7.01 8.98 -0.17
C LEU A 11 -7.08 7.46 -0.34
N ILE A 12 -5.94 6.78 -0.30
CA ILE A 12 -5.89 5.33 -0.53
C ILE A 12 -5.75 4.61 0.80
N MET A 13 -6.65 3.66 1.03
CA MET A 13 -6.66 2.78 2.18
C MET A 13 -6.58 1.33 1.73
N VAL A 14 -5.72 0.54 2.38
CA VAL A 14 -5.57 -0.90 2.13
C VAL A 14 -5.83 -1.69 3.38
N CYS A 15 -6.56 -2.79 3.26
CA CYS A 15 -6.79 -3.72 4.35
C CYS A 15 -5.97 -4.97 4.06
N PHE A 16 -5.12 -5.35 5.00
CA PHE A 16 -4.39 -6.61 4.93
C PHE A 16 -5.24 -7.72 5.55
N LEU A 17 -5.01 -8.97 5.16
CA LEU A 17 -5.61 -10.09 5.88
C LEU A 17 -5.05 -10.11 7.31
N ILE A 18 -5.91 -9.78 8.28
CA ILE A 18 -5.60 -9.98 9.69
C ILE A 18 -5.79 -11.47 9.98
N CYS A 19 -4.68 -12.20 10.09
CA CYS A 19 -4.67 -13.44 10.88
C CYS A 19 -4.44 -13.10 12.35
N ASP A 20 -5.15 -13.81 13.23
CA ASP A 20 -4.97 -13.74 14.68
C ASP A 20 -3.49 -13.90 15.04
N TRP A 21 -3.05 -13.22 16.10
CA TRP A 21 -1.68 -13.29 16.59
C TRP A 21 -1.26 -14.75 16.84
N GLY A 22 -0.16 -15.18 16.20
CA GLY A 22 0.32 -16.57 16.24
C GLY A 22 -0.34 -17.56 15.26
N LYS A 23 -1.29 -17.13 14.42
CA LYS A 23 -1.94 -17.96 13.38
C LYS A 23 -1.52 -17.59 11.95
N CYS A 24 -0.60 -16.66 11.81
CA CYS A 24 -0.10 -16.28 10.49
C CYS A 24 0.90 -17.32 10.00
N PRO A 25 0.76 -17.81 8.77
CA PRO A 25 1.79 -18.67 8.20
C PRO A 25 3.10 -17.89 8.09
N ASP A 26 4.22 -18.59 8.27
CA ASP A 26 5.55 -17.99 8.15
C ASP A 26 5.69 -17.24 6.82
N GLY A 27 6.34 -16.08 6.85
CA GLY A 27 6.56 -15.22 5.68
C GLY A 27 5.43 -14.26 5.31
N ASP A 28 4.37 -14.13 6.13
CA ASP A 28 3.33 -13.11 5.93
C ASP A 28 3.86 -11.69 6.24
N ILE A 29 3.97 -10.87 5.21
CA ILE A 29 4.50 -9.51 5.23
C ILE A 29 3.37 -8.50 5.42
N ARG A 30 3.54 -7.60 6.41
CA ARG A 30 2.51 -6.67 6.92
C ARG A 30 3.00 -5.22 7.00
N GLU A 31 2.16 -4.30 7.49
CA GLU A 31 2.50 -2.87 7.61
C GLU A 31 3.87 -2.59 8.26
N PRO A 32 4.28 -3.24 9.36
CA PRO A 32 5.60 -2.97 9.95
C PRO A 32 6.76 -3.28 9.00
N ALA A 33 6.54 -4.23 8.08
CA ALA A 33 7.54 -4.65 7.11
C ALA A 33 7.87 -3.57 6.07
N LEU A 34 7.01 -2.54 5.92
CA LEU A 34 7.33 -1.35 5.13
C LEU A 34 8.46 -0.55 5.81
N LYS A 35 8.39 -0.39 7.14
CA LYS A 35 9.44 0.30 7.92
C LYS A 35 10.72 -0.51 7.99
N ASP A 36 10.61 -1.84 7.98
CA ASP A 36 11.76 -2.76 7.97
C ASP A 36 12.34 -3.00 6.56
N GLU A 37 11.89 -2.25 5.55
CA GLU A 37 12.29 -2.37 4.14
C GLU A 37 12.08 -3.75 3.48
N LYS A 38 11.29 -4.63 4.11
CA LYS A 38 10.90 -5.95 3.58
C LYS A 38 9.72 -5.86 2.61
N LEU A 39 8.97 -4.77 2.66
CA LEU A 39 7.88 -4.42 1.75
C LEU A 39 8.18 -3.07 1.14
N LYS A 40 7.92 -2.90 -0.15
CA LYS A 40 7.92 -1.59 -0.83
C LYS A 40 6.61 -1.44 -1.57
N MET A 41 6.00 -0.27 -1.48
CA MET A 41 4.74 0.02 -2.15
C MET A 41 4.84 1.34 -2.91
N LYS A 42 4.17 1.42 -4.05
CA LYS A 42 3.99 2.66 -4.80
C LYS A 42 2.56 2.81 -5.25
N VAL A 43 2.14 4.05 -5.44
CA VAL A 43 0.89 4.40 -6.10
C VAL A 43 1.23 5.27 -7.29
N ASN A 44 0.91 4.84 -8.51
CA ASN A 44 1.22 5.57 -9.75
C ASN A 44 2.69 6.04 -9.79
N GLY A 45 3.62 5.18 -9.37
CA GLY A 45 5.06 5.48 -9.30
C GLY A 45 5.52 6.32 -8.09
N VAL A 46 4.62 6.88 -7.28
CA VAL A 46 4.94 7.61 -6.05
C VAL A 46 5.15 6.63 -4.89
N ASN A 47 6.27 6.74 -4.19
CA ASN A 47 6.58 5.83 -3.08
C ASN A 47 5.62 6.04 -1.90
N VAL A 48 5.14 4.92 -1.36
CA VAL A 48 4.50 4.88 -0.04
C VAL A 48 5.60 4.75 0.99
N VAL A 49 5.69 5.73 1.88
CA VAL A 49 6.73 5.79 2.93
C VAL A 49 6.19 5.35 4.30
N GLU A 50 4.87 5.38 4.46
CA GLU A 50 4.22 4.98 5.70
C GLU A 50 2.83 4.40 5.45
N LEU A 51 2.47 3.39 6.24
CA LEU A 51 1.12 2.85 6.37
C LEU A 51 0.61 3.23 7.75
N ILE A 52 -0.42 4.06 7.79
CA ILE A 52 -1.01 4.56 9.04
C ILE A 52 -2.19 3.67 9.38
N GLN A 53 -1.99 2.82 10.38
CA GLN A 53 -2.98 1.83 10.80
C GLN A 53 -4.24 2.51 11.34
N THR A 54 -5.39 2.12 10.79
CA THR A 54 -6.73 2.52 11.19
C THR A 54 -7.60 1.28 11.38
N ALA A 55 -7.85 0.88 12.63
CA ALA A 55 -8.60 -0.33 12.95
C ALA A 55 -8.08 -1.56 12.17
N GLU A 56 -8.80 -2.00 11.13
CA GLU A 56 -8.48 -3.19 10.32
C GLU A 56 -7.74 -2.89 9.01
N CYS A 57 -7.52 -1.62 8.69
CA CYS A 57 -6.93 -1.17 7.43
C CYS A 57 -5.83 -0.13 7.68
N SER A 58 -5.22 0.35 6.62
CA SER A 58 -4.06 1.22 6.64
C SER A 58 -4.22 2.30 5.61
N ILE A 59 -4.03 3.55 6.01
CA ILE A 59 -3.96 4.67 5.07
C ILE A 59 -2.53 4.75 4.51
N MET A 60 -2.40 4.82 3.20
CA MET A 60 -1.11 5.05 2.55
C MET A 60 -0.70 6.53 2.67
N LYS A 61 0.59 6.76 2.91
CA LYS A 61 1.19 8.08 2.95
C LYS A 61 2.49 8.09 2.15
N HIS A 62 2.69 9.15 1.38
CA HIS A 62 3.94 9.49 0.70
C HIS A 62 4.58 10.72 1.37
N ASP A 63 5.76 11.13 0.92
CA ASP A 63 6.53 12.21 1.54
C ASP A 63 5.77 13.56 1.62
N ASP A 64 4.94 13.86 0.62
CA ASP A 64 4.19 15.12 0.54
C ASP A 64 2.78 15.04 1.18
N GLY A 65 2.40 13.89 1.74
CA GLY A 65 1.14 13.72 2.47
C GLY A 65 0.37 12.45 2.12
N TYR A 66 -0.96 12.56 2.13
CA TYR A 66 -1.88 11.41 2.12
C TYR A 66 -2.62 11.21 0.79
N PHE A 67 -2.60 12.22 -0.09
CA PHE A 67 -3.44 12.26 -1.28
C PHE A 67 -2.62 12.00 -2.52
N PHE A 68 -2.88 10.86 -3.15
CA PHE A 68 -2.24 10.45 -4.40
C PHE A 68 -3.02 11.01 -5.59
N GLU A 69 -2.31 11.29 -6.68
CA GLU A 69 -2.92 11.69 -7.96
C GLU A 69 -3.23 10.45 -8.79
N ALA A 70 -4.40 10.43 -9.42
CA ALA A 70 -4.73 9.42 -10.41
C ALA A 70 -3.91 9.62 -11.70
N ASP A 71 -3.81 8.55 -12.50
CA ASP A 71 -3.25 8.64 -13.85
C ASP A 71 -4.15 9.44 -14.80
N ASP A 72 -3.72 9.62 -16.05
CA ASP A 72 -4.48 10.32 -17.09
C ASP A 72 -5.87 9.70 -17.40
N ASN A 73 -6.12 8.48 -16.92
CA ASN A 73 -7.38 7.76 -17.07
C ASN A 73 -8.23 7.77 -15.78
N GLY A 74 -7.82 8.50 -14.75
CA GLY A 74 -8.49 8.53 -13.45
C GLY A 74 -8.31 7.25 -12.63
N ARG A 75 -7.22 6.49 -12.84
CA ARG A 75 -6.92 5.23 -12.16
C ARG A 75 -5.78 5.36 -11.15
N TYR A 76 -5.80 4.47 -10.17
CA TYR A 76 -4.75 4.30 -9.18
C TYR A 76 -4.16 2.90 -9.32
N GLU A 77 -2.92 2.82 -9.79
CA GLU A 77 -2.14 1.61 -9.82
C GLU A 77 -1.34 1.50 -8.53
N ILE A 78 -1.46 0.37 -7.84
CA ILE A 78 -0.69 0.06 -6.63
C ILE A 78 0.33 -1.02 -6.98
N GLU A 79 1.61 -0.66 -6.91
CA GLU A 79 2.70 -1.61 -7.06
C GLU A 79 3.14 -2.09 -5.68
N VAL A 80 3.27 -3.41 -5.53
CA VAL A 80 3.71 -4.04 -4.28
C VAL A 80 4.90 -4.94 -4.58
N LEU A 81 6.03 -4.65 -3.92
CA LEU A 81 7.27 -5.41 -4.04
C LEU A 81 7.64 -5.98 -2.68
N ILE A 82 7.78 -7.30 -2.62
CA ILE A 82 8.29 -8.01 -1.45
C ILE A 82 9.78 -8.21 -1.66
N VAL A 83 10.58 -7.73 -0.71
CA VAL A 83 12.04 -7.83 -0.76
C VAL A 83 12.44 -9.21 -0.24
N PRO A 84 13.15 -10.04 -1.04
CA PRO A 84 13.54 -11.38 -0.63
C PRO A 84 14.37 -11.39 0.65
N SER A 85 14.04 -12.28 1.58
CA SER A 85 14.85 -12.61 2.75
C SER A 85 15.77 -13.81 2.47
N GLU A 86 17.00 -13.79 2.99
CA GLU A 86 17.92 -14.94 2.93
C GLU A 86 17.47 -16.11 3.82
N THR A 87 16.63 -15.84 4.84
CA THR A 87 16.24 -16.82 5.85
C THR A 87 14.83 -17.38 5.65
N GLU A 88 13.98 -16.70 4.89
CA GLU A 88 12.58 -17.10 4.69
C GLU A 88 12.41 -17.66 3.28
N THR A 89 11.89 -18.89 3.20
CA THR A 89 11.75 -19.62 1.92
C THR A 89 10.52 -19.22 1.12
N ILE A 90 9.52 -18.63 1.77
CA ILE A 90 8.29 -18.14 1.16
C ILE A 90 7.95 -16.82 1.83
N GLN A 91 7.70 -15.78 1.03
CA GLN A 91 7.22 -14.49 1.52
C GLN A 91 6.07 -14.03 0.65
N TYR A 92 5.01 -13.55 1.28
CA TYR A 92 3.83 -13.08 0.58
C TYR A 92 3.15 -11.99 1.40
N THR A 93 2.28 -11.21 0.77
CA THR A 93 1.37 -10.30 1.45
C THR A 93 -0.01 -10.50 0.87
N LYS A 94 -1.04 -10.34 1.71
CA LYS A 94 -2.43 -10.48 1.27
C LYS A 94 -3.20 -9.22 1.56
N ILE A 95 -3.51 -8.49 0.49
CA ILE A 95 -4.42 -7.35 0.53
C ILE A 95 -5.83 -7.89 0.29
N THR A 96 -6.75 -7.64 1.22
CA THR A 96 -8.15 -8.07 1.16
C THR A 96 -9.04 -7.02 0.53
N SER A 97 -8.66 -5.74 0.65
CA SER A 97 -9.44 -4.62 0.14
C SER A 97 -8.54 -3.43 -0.17
N VAL A 98 -8.92 -2.70 -1.20
CA VAL A 98 -8.36 -1.39 -1.57
C VAL A 98 -9.55 -0.44 -1.66
N ILE A 99 -9.48 0.66 -0.95
CA ILE A 99 -10.53 1.68 -0.87
C ILE A 99 -9.90 3.01 -1.27
N VAL A 100 -10.55 3.74 -2.17
CA VAL A 100 -10.15 5.07 -2.60
C VAL A 100 -11.28 6.03 -2.30
N PHE A 101 -11.01 7.08 -1.53
CA PHE A 101 -11.95 8.16 -1.21
C PHE A 101 -11.70 9.40 -2.07
#